data_AF-A0A074ISF9-F1
#
_entry.id   AF-A0A074ISF9-F1
#
_cell.length_a   1.000
_cell.length_b   1.000
_cell.length_c   1.000
_cell.angle_alpha   90.00
_cell.angle_beta   90.00
_cell.angle_gamma   90.00
#
_symmetry.space_group_name_H-M   'P 1'
#
loop_
_entity.id
_entity.type
_entity.pdbx_description
1 polymer ?
#
loop_
_entity_poly.entity_id
_entity_poly.type
_entity_poly.pdbx_seq_one_letter_code
_entity_poly.pdbx_strand_id
1 'polypeptide(L)'
;MTIKVIATDMDGTFLDDKGSYDKERFSQILDAMAARDMHFVVASGNSMSRLKPMFAETFDRLHFVAENGGQVVSYGKLLCQEFMASNDVENLLSYFNYDLLDRSTIFNGAQGSYMLKGTRVNFAEMITEEEQAAMEASIQRLNGLEDLEDDFIKITMLLSPEEANRVSQAFNRDFDGNLVAVPSGFGAIDFIQKGMHKAWGLKQLLNHWDLSESNVMAFGDGDNDLELLQMAGRSYAMENASPALLQVADQVAPHHKDQGVLTILEDYLGLY
;
A
#
# COMPACT_ATOMS: atom_id res chain seq x y z
N MET A 1 -23.29 -12.46 8.97
CA MET A 1 -22.54 -13.32 8.02
C MET A 1 -21.16 -13.60 8.61
N THR A 2 -20.47 -14.65 8.18
CA THR A 2 -19.18 -15.06 8.76
C THR A 2 -18.02 -14.38 8.02
N ILE A 3 -17.07 -13.82 8.77
CA ILE A 3 -15.84 -13.25 8.19
C ILE A 3 -14.99 -14.39 7.62
N LYS A 4 -14.49 -14.18 6.40
CA LYS A 4 -13.59 -15.10 5.69
C LYS A 4 -12.29 -14.43 5.25
N VAL A 5 -12.26 -13.11 5.21
CA VAL A 5 -11.08 -12.35 4.76
C VAL A 5 -10.76 -11.29 5.80
N ILE A 6 -9.50 -11.28 6.23
CA ILE A 6 -8.91 -10.17 6.98
C ILE A 6 -8.06 -9.38 5.98
N ALA A 7 -8.31 -8.08 5.85
CA ALA A 7 -7.49 -7.18 5.06
C ALA A 7 -6.93 -6.08 5.96
N THR A 8 -5.64 -5.82 5.91
CA THR A 8 -5.03 -4.80 6.78
C THR A 8 -4.04 -3.94 6.01
N ASP A 9 -4.05 -2.65 6.27
CA ASP A 9 -2.91 -1.80 5.95
C ASP A 9 -1.69 -2.13 6.80
N MET A 10 -0.52 -1.69 6.36
CA MET A 10 0.78 -1.96 6.96
C MET A 10 1.27 -0.81 7.83
N ASP A 11 1.79 0.25 7.21
CA ASP A 11 2.41 1.38 7.91
C ASP A 11 1.34 2.14 8.70
N GLY A 12 1.51 2.31 10.01
CA GLY A 12 0.49 2.97 10.86
C GLY A 12 -0.70 2.08 11.25
N THR A 13 -0.75 0.83 10.78
CA THR A 13 -1.83 -0.11 11.07
C THR A 13 -1.33 -1.46 11.62
N PHE A 14 -0.78 -2.33 10.78
CA PHE A 14 -0.28 -3.63 11.21
C PHE A 14 1.10 -3.55 11.85
N LEU A 15 1.92 -2.60 11.39
CA LEU A 15 3.28 -2.39 11.87
C LEU A 15 3.31 -1.45 13.08
N ASP A 16 4.18 -1.72 14.04
CA ASP A 16 4.48 -0.83 15.16
C ASP A 16 5.33 0.39 14.72
N ASP A 17 5.73 1.22 15.68
CA ASP A 17 6.57 2.40 15.44
C ASP A 17 8.00 2.09 15.01
N LYS A 18 8.39 0.81 15.00
CA LYS A 18 9.69 0.33 14.49
C LYS A 18 9.53 -0.36 13.14
N GLY A 19 8.36 -0.29 12.52
CA GLY A 19 8.09 -0.97 11.25
C GLY A 19 8.06 -2.49 11.37
N SER A 20 7.80 -3.03 12.57
CA SER A 20 7.81 -4.47 12.87
C SER A 20 6.45 -4.93 13.41
N TYR A 21 6.30 -6.24 13.59
CA TYR A 21 5.14 -6.84 14.24
C TYR A 21 5.55 -8.07 15.05
N ASP A 22 4.67 -8.52 15.96
CA ASP A 22 4.90 -9.73 16.74
C ASP A 22 4.67 -10.98 15.87
N LYS A 23 5.77 -11.60 15.44
CA LYS A 23 5.75 -12.77 14.55
C LYS A 23 5.14 -14.01 15.19
N GLU A 24 5.31 -14.19 16.50
CA GLU A 24 4.78 -15.37 17.20
C GLU A 24 3.27 -15.30 17.29
N ARG A 25 2.74 -14.15 17.75
CA ARG A 25 1.30 -13.87 17.79
C ARG A 25 0.68 -13.98 16.41
N PHE A 26 1.32 -13.37 15.41
CA PHE A 26 0.83 -13.43 14.03
C PHE A 26 0.81 -14.87 13.48
N SER A 27 1.83 -15.68 13.76
CA SER A 27 1.84 -17.09 13.34
C SER A 27 0.66 -17.86 13.94
N GLN A 28 0.36 -17.66 15.23
CA GLN A 28 -0.78 -18.30 15.90
C GLN A 28 -2.12 -17.86 15.30
N ILE A 29 -2.26 -16.56 14.98
CA ILE A 29 -3.42 -16.03 14.26
C ILE A 29 -3.57 -16.70 12.89
N LEU A 30 -2.49 -16.81 12.11
CA LEU A 30 -2.54 -17.46 10.79
C LEU A 30 -2.89 -18.94 10.88
N ASP A 31 -2.43 -19.66 11.91
CA ASP A 31 -2.79 -21.07 12.14
C ASP A 31 -4.30 -21.20 12.44
N ALA A 32 -4.81 -20.31 13.30
CA ALA A 32 -6.21 -20.24 13.68
C ALA A 32 -7.13 -19.82 12.53
N MET A 33 -6.66 -18.94 11.65
CA MET A 33 -7.35 -18.54 10.42
C MET A 33 -7.39 -19.67 9.40
N ALA A 34 -6.27 -20.37 9.18
CA ALA A 34 -6.21 -21.50 8.27
C ALA A 34 -7.16 -22.63 8.68
N ALA A 35 -7.26 -22.93 9.99
CA ALA A 35 -8.21 -23.91 10.52
C ALA A 35 -9.69 -23.54 10.29
N ARG A 36 -9.98 -22.28 10.00
CA ARG A 36 -11.33 -21.73 9.72
C ARG A 36 -11.54 -21.40 8.24
N ASP A 37 -10.59 -21.77 7.39
CA ASP A 37 -10.62 -21.49 5.95
C ASP A 37 -10.81 -19.98 5.71
N MET A 38 -9.92 -19.19 6.32
CA MET A 38 -9.88 -17.73 6.21
C MET A 38 -8.59 -17.28 5.50
N HIS A 39 -8.64 -16.10 4.89
CA HIS A 39 -7.54 -15.49 4.17
C HIS A 39 -7.05 -14.22 4.87
N PHE A 40 -5.74 -14.05 4.98
CA PHE A 40 -5.12 -12.82 5.45
C PHE A 40 -4.51 -12.09 4.25
N VAL A 41 -4.91 -10.83 4.07
CA VAL A 41 -4.54 -9.96 2.97
C VAL A 41 -3.78 -8.75 3.51
N VAL A 42 -2.55 -8.60 3.04
CA VAL A 42 -1.75 -7.38 3.20
C VAL A 42 -2.17 -6.40 2.12
N ALA A 43 -2.79 -5.28 2.48
CA ALA A 43 -3.28 -4.27 1.52
C ALA A 43 -2.52 -2.95 1.71
N SER A 44 -1.56 -2.65 0.83
CA SER A 44 -0.59 -1.58 1.04
C SER A 44 -0.30 -0.78 -0.22
N GLY A 45 0.12 0.47 -0.05
CA GLY A 45 0.73 1.27 -1.11
C GLY A 45 2.14 0.79 -1.47
N ASN A 46 2.78 0.00 -0.62
CA ASN A 46 4.13 -0.50 -0.84
C ASN A 46 4.19 -1.50 -2.00
N SER A 47 5.37 -1.55 -2.63
CA SER A 47 5.71 -2.53 -3.65
C SER A 47 5.93 -3.93 -3.05
N MET A 48 5.83 -4.95 -3.90
CA MET A 48 6.19 -6.31 -3.49
C MET A 48 7.67 -6.47 -3.12
N SER A 49 8.56 -5.60 -3.62
CA SER A 49 9.99 -5.62 -3.23
C SER A 49 10.19 -5.22 -1.77
N ARG A 50 9.33 -4.37 -1.20
CA ARG A 50 9.32 -4.02 0.24
C ARG A 50 8.53 -5.04 1.08
N LEU A 51 7.37 -5.48 0.59
CA LEU A 51 6.48 -6.37 1.36
C LEU A 51 7.02 -7.81 1.46
N LYS A 52 7.64 -8.35 0.40
CA LYS A 52 8.09 -9.74 0.40
C LYS A 52 9.15 -10.05 1.47
N PRO A 53 10.22 -9.25 1.64
CA PRO A 53 11.19 -9.46 2.72
C PRO A 53 10.58 -9.35 4.12
N MET A 54 9.64 -8.41 4.31
CA MET A 54 8.96 -8.18 5.59
C MET A 54 8.20 -9.43 6.07
N PHE A 55 7.55 -10.14 5.14
CA PHE A 55 6.78 -11.35 5.42
C PHE A 55 7.51 -12.64 5.00
N ALA A 56 8.83 -12.66 4.86
CA ALA A 56 9.56 -13.79 4.26
C ALA A 56 9.22 -15.18 4.86
N GLU A 57 9.00 -15.26 6.17
CA GLU A 57 8.66 -16.52 6.87
C GLU A 57 7.20 -16.97 6.66
N THR A 58 6.31 -16.07 6.26
CA THR A 58 4.87 -16.32 6.11
C THR A 58 4.35 -16.03 4.71
N PHE A 59 5.21 -15.60 3.78
CA PHE A 59 4.86 -15.12 2.45
C PHE A 59 3.93 -16.06 1.69
N ASP A 60 4.23 -17.37 1.73
CA ASP A 60 3.45 -18.40 1.03
C ASP A 60 2.10 -18.73 1.72
N ARG A 61 1.79 -18.08 2.85
CA ARG A 61 0.51 -18.19 3.57
C ARG A 61 -0.39 -16.98 3.35
N LEU A 62 0.12 -15.92 2.72
CA LEU A 62 -0.53 -14.63 2.63
C LEU A 62 -0.97 -14.28 1.21
N HIS A 63 -1.79 -13.25 1.15
CA HIS A 63 -2.19 -12.56 -0.06
C HIS A 63 -1.78 -11.10 0.05
N PHE A 64 -1.47 -10.49 -1.08
CA PHE A 64 -0.97 -9.12 -1.15
C PHE A 64 -1.76 -8.34 -2.18
N VAL A 65 -2.21 -7.16 -1.78
CA VAL A 65 -2.65 -6.08 -2.64
C VAL A 65 -1.60 -4.99 -2.48
N ALA A 66 -0.65 -4.95 -3.40
CA ALA A 66 0.48 -4.02 -3.42
C ALA A 66 0.20 -2.85 -4.38
N GLU A 67 1.03 -1.81 -4.31
CA GLU A 67 0.96 -0.65 -5.20
C GLU A 67 -0.43 0.01 -5.23
N ASN A 68 -1.09 0.10 -4.06
CA ASN A 68 -2.47 0.59 -3.93
C ASN A 68 -3.48 -0.14 -4.85
N GLY A 69 -3.30 -1.44 -5.06
CA GLY A 69 -4.18 -2.23 -5.93
C GLY A 69 -3.59 -2.58 -7.29
N GLY A 70 -2.51 -1.90 -7.70
CA GLY A 70 -1.88 -2.13 -9.01
C GLY A 70 -1.23 -3.50 -9.17
N GLN A 71 -0.96 -4.22 -8.07
CA GLN A 71 -0.47 -5.60 -8.12
C GLN A 71 -1.13 -6.48 -7.06
N VAL A 72 -1.63 -7.64 -7.47
CA VAL A 72 -2.28 -8.61 -6.59
C VAL A 72 -1.55 -9.95 -6.67
N VAL A 73 -1.08 -10.43 -5.52
CA VAL A 73 -0.34 -11.70 -5.38
C VAL A 73 -1.07 -12.59 -4.39
N SER A 74 -1.28 -13.86 -4.74
CA SER A 74 -1.93 -14.85 -3.90
C SER A 74 -1.06 -16.10 -3.79
N TYR A 75 -0.67 -16.49 -2.57
CA TYR A 75 0.20 -17.65 -2.32
C TYR A 75 1.45 -17.67 -3.20
N GLY A 76 2.14 -16.53 -3.25
CA GLY A 76 3.36 -16.33 -4.03
C GLY A 76 3.19 -16.28 -5.55
N LYS A 77 1.95 -16.34 -6.07
CA LYS A 77 1.67 -16.25 -7.51
C LYS A 77 1.01 -14.91 -7.85
N LEU A 78 1.48 -14.29 -8.92
CA LEU A 78 0.83 -13.11 -9.48
C LEU A 78 -0.57 -13.48 -9.97
N LEU A 79 -1.59 -12.81 -9.46
CA LEU A 79 -2.99 -12.98 -9.87
C LEU A 79 -3.39 -11.89 -10.86
N CYS A 80 -3.06 -10.63 -10.54
CA CYS A 80 -3.40 -9.47 -11.36
C CYS A 80 -2.31 -8.42 -11.27
N GLN A 81 -2.10 -7.69 -12.35
CA GLN A 81 -1.21 -6.53 -12.40
C GLN A 81 -1.75 -5.55 -13.43
N GLU A 82 -1.80 -4.28 -13.05
CA GLU A 82 -2.32 -3.20 -13.88
C GLU A 82 -1.21 -2.19 -14.16
N PHE A 83 -1.24 -1.65 -15.37
CA PHE A 83 -0.21 -0.75 -15.87
C PHE A 83 -0.80 0.58 -16.30
N MET A 84 -0.07 1.64 -15.99
CA MET A 84 -0.35 2.98 -16.47
C MET A 84 -0.21 3.00 -18.00
N ALA A 85 -1.17 3.59 -18.70
CA ALA A 85 -1.04 3.79 -20.13
C ALA A 85 0.11 4.75 -20.42
N SER A 86 0.90 4.50 -21.48
CA SER A 86 2.05 5.35 -21.81
C SER A 86 1.67 6.83 -21.99
N ASN A 87 0.45 7.11 -22.47
CA ASN A 87 -0.08 8.47 -22.59
C ASN A 87 -0.36 9.12 -21.22
N ASP A 88 -0.80 8.36 -20.22
CA ASP A 88 -1.00 8.89 -18.86
C ASP A 88 0.34 9.23 -18.21
N VAL A 89 1.35 8.39 -18.43
CA VAL A 89 2.73 8.64 -17.98
C VAL A 89 3.25 9.91 -18.64
N GLU A 90 3.16 10.03 -19.96
CA GLU A 90 3.62 11.21 -20.69
C GLU A 90 2.90 12.50 -20.22
N ASN A 91 1.59 12.44 -20.02
CA ASN A 91 0.82 13.56 -19.48
C ASN A 91 1.28 13.95 -18.07
N LEU A 92 1.58 12.99 -17.20
CA LEU A 92 2.14 13.25 -15.87
C LEU A 92 3.50 13.94 -15.96
N LEU A 93 4.38 13.44 -16.82
CA LEU A 93 5.71 14.04 -17.04
C LEU A 93 5.58 15.47 -17.56
N SER A 94 4.71 15.70 -18.54
CA SER A 94 4.43 17.02 -19.10
C SER A 94 3.83 17.97 -18.06
N TYR A 95 2.97 17.50 -17.15
CA TYR A 95 2.40 18.33 -16.08
C TYR A 95 3.51 18.92 -15.18
N PHE A 96 4.55 18.13 -14.91
CA PHE A 96 5.73 18.58 -14.16
C PHE A 96 6.84 19.17 -15.04
N ASN A 97 6.57 19.49 -16.31
CA ASN A 97 7.54 20.01 -17.28
C ASN A 97 8.81 19.14 -17.43
N TYR A 98 8.69 17.83 -17.24
CA TYR A 98 9.80 16.87 -17.21
C TYR A 98 10.88 17.19 -16.16
N ASP A 99 10.56 18.05 -15.19
CA ASP A 99 11.47 18.43 -14.11
C ASP A 99 11.43 17.38 -12.98
N LEU A 100 12.14 16.28 -13.21
CA LEU A 100 12.21 15.12 -12.32
C LEU A 100 13.59 14.92 -11.70
N LEU A 101 14.59 15.69 -12.11
CA LEU A 101 15.93 15.61 -11.52
C LEU A 101 15.97 16.27 -10.14
N ASP A 102 15.19 17.33 -9.95
CA ASP A 102 15.06 18.01 -8.66
C ASP A 102 13.96 17.40 -7.76
N ARG A 103 13.12 16.53 -8.32
CA ARG A 103 12.05 15.82 -7.59
C ARG A 103 12.46 14.37 -7.38
N SER A 104 12.57 13.92 -6.15
CA SER A 104 12.87 12.53 -5.78
C SER A 104 11.76 11.57 -6.26
N THR A 105 11.77 11.25 -7.56
CA THR A 105 10.69 10.52 -8.25
C THR A 105 11.13 9.11 -8.56
N ILE A 106 10.37 8.13 -8.10
CA ILE A 106 10.56 6.70 -8.30
C ILE A 106 9.48 6.20 -9.27
N PHE A 107 9.90 5.52 -10.32
CA PHE A 107 9.03 4.82 -11.24
C PHE A 107 8.96 3.35 -10.82
N ASN A 108 7.81 2.87 -10.38
CA ASN A 108 7.62 1.48 -9.96
C ASN A 108 7.03 0.70 -11.14
N GLY A 109 7.87 -0.15 -11.73
CA GLY A 109 7.50 -1.02 -12.84
C GLY A 109 7.29 -2.48 -12.43
N ALA A 110 6.98 -3.34 -13.40
CA ALA A 110 6.79 -4.76 -13.17
C ALA A 110 8.06 -5.48 -12.69
N GLN A 111 9.22 -5.02 -13.18
CA GLN A 111 10.51 -5.67 -12.98
C GLN A 111 11.35 -5.02 -11.88
N GLY A 112 11.00 -3.80 -11.46
CA GLY A 112 11.68 -3.12 -10.36
C GLY A 112 11.27 -1.67 -10.18
N SER A 113 12.03 -0.97 -9.34
CA SER A 113 11.88 0.47 -9.11
C SER A 113 13.03 1.21 -9.77
N TYR A 114 12.74 2.34 -10.40
CA TYR A 114 13.68 3.09 -11.22
C TYR A 114 13.71 4.57 -10.82
N MET A 115 14.87 5.21 -10.94
CA MET A 115 15.03 6.65 -10.83
C MET A 115 15.96 7.16 -11.92
N LEU A 116 15.75 8.39 -12.37
CA LEU A 116 16.72 9.04 -13.25
C LEU A 116 18.04 9.27 -12.51
N LYS A 117 19.13 9.18 -13.27
CA LYS A 117 20.49 9.42 -12.79
C LYS A 117 20.64 10.90 -12.45
N GLY A 118 21.17 11.19 -11.27
CA GLY A 118 21.32 12.55 -10.75
C GLY A 118 20.17 13.01 -9.88
N THR A 119 19.01 12.32 -9.89
CA THR A 119 17.92 12.59 -8.96
C THR A 119 18.38 12.33 -7.53
N ARG A 120 18.34 13.38 -6.71
CA ARG A 120 18.63 13.27 -5.27
C ARG A 120 17.51 12.50 -4.60
N VAL A 121 17.85 11.72 -3.60
CA VAL A 121 16.90 11.02 -2.75
C VAL A 121 16.86 11.77 -1.43
N ASN A 122 15.69 12.28 -1.05
CA ASN A 122 15.49 13.00 0.19
C ASN A 122 14.18 12.55 0.83
N PHE A 123 14.28 11.81 1.94
CA PHE A 123 13.13 11.35 2.71
C PHE A 123 12.74 12.30 3.83
N ALA A 124 13.26 13.53 3.84
CA ALA A 124 12.97 14.54 4.87
C ALA A 124 13.11 13.99 6.31
N GLU A 125 14.12 13.13 6.55
CA GLU A 125 14.40 12.47 7.84
C GLU A 125 13.30 11.49 8.34
N MET A 126 12.42 11.01 7.45
CA MET A 126 11.30 10.14 7.84
C MET A 126 11.61 8.65 7.93
N ILE A 127 12.74 8.24 7.35
CA ILE A 127 13.23 6.86 7.42
C ILE A 127 14.65 6.88 7.97
N THR A 128 15.08 5.75 8.52
CA THR A 128 16.44 5.57 9.03
C THR A 128 17.46 5.56 7.88
N GLU A 129 18.73 5.85 8.19
CA GLU A 129 19.81 5.78 7.20
C GLU A 129 19.94 4.37 6.58
N GLU A 130 19.66 3.31 7.35
CA GLU A 130 19.67 1.93 6.87
C GLU A 130 18.53 1.65 5.89
N GLU A 131 17.31 2.11 6.18
CA GLU A 131 16.16 1.98 5.27
C GLU A 131 16.37 2.78 3.98
N GLN A 132 16.94 3.98 4.08
CA GLN A 132 17.31 4.78 2.93
C GLN A 132 18.34 4.04 2.07
N ALA A 133 19.42 3.52 2.67
CA ALA A 133 20.45 2.78 1.94
C ALA A 133 19.89 1.52 1.27
N ALA A 134 19.01 0.77 1.96
CA ALA A 134 18.37 -0.42 1.41
C ALA A 134 17.46 -0.07 0.22
N MET A 135 16.68 0.99 0.33
CA MET A 135 15.81 1.43 -0.76
C MET A 135 16.62 1.93 -1.95
N GLU A 136 17.64 2.77 -1.73
CA GLU A 136 18.52 3.23 -2.80
C GLU A 136 19.23 2.08 -3.51
N ALA A 137 19.65 1.04 -2.78
CA ALA A 137 20.25 -0.16 -3.35
C ALA A 137 19.26 -0.99 -4.19
N SER A 138 17.96 -0.90 -3.90
CA SER A 138 16.90 -1.57 -4.66
C SER A 138 16.48 -0.82 -5.93
N ILE A 139 16.85 0.46 -6.06
CA ILE A 139 16.46 1.33 -7.15
C ILE A 139 17.50 1.30 -8.27
N GLN A 140 17.05 1.01 -9.49
CA GLN A 140 17.87 1.07 -10.68
C GLN A 140 17.96 2.51 -11.22
N ARG A 141 19.17 2.96 -11.58
CA ARG A 141 19.41 4.31 -12.11
C ARG A 141 19.41 4.32 -13.63
N LEU A 142 18.54 5.14 -14.23
CA LEU A 142 18.36 5.27 -15.67
C LEU A 142 19.02 6.56 -16.21
N ASN A 143 19.54 6.54 -17.44
CA ASN A 143 20.01 7.78 -18.07
C ASN A 143 18.84 8.59 -18.65
N GLY A 144 17.84 7.90 -19.19
CA GLY A 144 16.56 8.43 -19.63
C GLY A 144 15.45 7.39 -19.46
N LEU A 145 14.19 7.81 -19.55
CA LEU A 145 13.05 6.89 -19.46
C LEU A 145 12.88 6.08 -20.76
N GLU A 146 13.38 6.60 -21.88
CA GLU A 146 13.42 5.94 -23.18
C GLU A 146 14.29 4.67 -23.21
N ASP A 147 15.21 4.51 -22.25
CA ASP A 147 16.07 3.33 -22.11
C ASP A 147 15.36 2.17 -21.40
N LEU A 148 14.16 2.40 -20.84
CA LEU A 148 13.47 1.43 -20.01
C LEU A 148 12.51 0.55 -20.82
N GLU A 149 12.75 -0.76 -20.77
CA GLU A 149 11.82 -1.79 -21.23
C GLU A 149 11.05 -2.39 -20.04
N ASP A 150 10.17 -1.58 -19.44
CA ASP A 150 9.28 -2.00 -18.36
C ASP A 150 7.99 -1.17 -18.36
N ASP A 151 6.90 -1.77 -17.89
CA ASP A 151 5.60 -1.11 -17.76
C ASP A 151 5.42 -0.60 -16.34
N PHE A 152 4.98 0.67 -16.19
CA PHE A 152 4.80 1.29 -14.89
C PHE A 152 3.47 0.89 -14.25
N ILE A 153 3.52 0.44 -13.01
CA ILE A 153 2.35 0.21 -12.16
C ILE A 153 1.96 1.52 -11.47
N LYS A 154 2.97 2.27 -11.00
CA LYS A 154 2.81 3.46 -10.16
C LYS A 154 4.04 4.36 -10.24
N ILE A 155 3.85 5.67 -10.06
CA ILE A 155 4.96 6.62 -9.91
C ILE A 155 4.87 7.28 -8.52
N THR A 156 5.95 7.24 -7.75
CA THR A 156 6.01 7.83 -6.41
C THR A 156 6.89 9.07 -6.44
N MET A 157 6.46 10.16 -5.82
CA MET A 157 7.28 11.35 -5.62
C MET A 157 7.48 11.58 -4.12
N LEU A 158 8.74 11.58 -3.70
CA LEU A 158 9.13 11.82 -2.31
C LEU A 158 9.22 13.32 -2.08
N LEU A 159 8.51 13.80 -1.06
CA LEU A 159 8.34 15.21 -0.72
C LEU A 159 8.40 15.39 0.80
N SER A 160 8.35 16.64 1.27
CA SER A 160 7.92 16.89 2.66
C SER A 160 6.41 16.70 2.79
N PRO A 161 5.83 16.47 4.00
CA PRO A 161 4.39 16.26 4.14
C PRO A 161 3.57 17.48 3.70
N GLU A 162 4.11 18.67 3.93
CA GLU A 162 3.47 19.93 3.50
C GLU A 162 3.43 20.03 1.97
N GLU A 163 4.54 19.69 1.31
CA GLU A 163 4.60 19.67 -0.15
C GLU A 163 3.76 18.56 -0.74
N ALA A 164 3.76 17.37 -0.16
CA ALA A 164 2.92 16.24 -0.57
C ALA A 164 1.44 16.64 -0.63
N ASN A 165 0.93 17.27 0.42
CA ASN A 165 -0.45 17.78 0.45
C ASN A 165 -0.71 18.86 -0.60
N ARG A 166 0.21 19.82 -0.75
CA ARG A 166 0.06 20.91 -1.72
C ARG A 166 0.08 20.41 -3.15
N VAL A 167 1.03 19.52 -3.47
CA VAL A 167 1.22 18.95 -4.80
C VAL A 167 0.07 18.02 -5.17
N SER A 168 -0.37 17.14 -4.26
CA SER A 168 -1.50 16.25 -4.51
C SER A 168 -2.80 17.01 -4.74
N GLN A 169 -3.10 18.03 -3.93
CA GLN A 169 -4.30 18.87 -4.12
C GLN A 169 -4.27 19.64 -5.44
N ALA A 170 -3.13 20.23 -5.80
CA ALA A 170 -2.99 20.92 -7.08
C ALA A 170 -3.14 19.94 -8.26
N PHE A 171 -2.43 18.81 -8.21
CA PHE A 171 -2.50 17.77 -9.24
C PHE A 171 -3.94 17.26 -9.41
N ASN A 172 -4.61 16.87 -8.32
CA ASN A 172 -5.97 16.33 -8.40
C ASN A 172 -7.02 17.36 -8.85
N ARG A 173 -6.74 18.66 -8.73
CA ARG A 173 -7.59 19.74 -9.25
C ARG A 173 -7.33 20.04 -10.73
N ASP A 174 -6.06 20.06 -11.13
CA ASP A 174 -5.63 20.64 -12.40
C ASP A 174 -5.32 19.56 -13.47
N PHE A 175 -5.06 18.31 -13.08
CA PHE A 175 -4.71 17.23 -14.00
C PHE A 175 -5.93 16.64 -14.70
N ASP A 176 -6.07 16.93 -15.99
CA ASP A 176 -7.12 16.39 -16.87
C ASP A 176 -6.67 15.08 -17.53
N GLY A 177 -6.53 14.02 -16.73
CA GLY A 177 -6.13 12.69 -17.19
C GLY A 177 -6.67 11.57 -16.31
N ASN A 178 -6.16 10.35 -16.51
CA ASN A 178 -6.63 9.17 -15.78
C ASN A 178 -5.84 8.85 -14.51
N LEU A 179 -5.07 9.81 -13.98
CA LEU A 179 -4.29 9.62 -12.75
C LEU A 179 -4.83 10.44 -11.60
N VAL A 180 -4.54 9.98 -10.39
CA VAL A 180 -4.80 10.66 -9.12
C VAL A 180 -3.55 10.57 -8.25
N ALA A 181 -3.23 11.64 -7.54
CA ALA A 181 -2.18 11.67 -6.53
C ALA A 181 -2.81 11.34 -5.17
N VAL A 182 -2.36 10.26 -4.54
CA VAL A 182 -2.78 9.87 -3.19
C VAL A 182 -1.59 10.00 -2.23
N PRO A 183 -1.81 10.44 -0.97
CA PRO A 183 -0.77 10.35 0.03
C PRO A 183 -0.33 8.90 0.22
N SER A 184 0.97 8.68 0.17
CA SER A 184 1.62 7.45 0.59
C SER A 184 2.47 7.83 1.80
N GLY A 185 2.35 7.12 2.92
CA GLY A 185 2.99 7.49 4.19
C GLY A 185 4.47 7.91 4.06
N PHE A 186 4.98 8.61 5.07
CA PHE A 186 6.37 9.12 5.08
C PHE A 186 6.67 10.19 4.02
N GLY A 187 5.73 11.13 3.82
CA GLY A 187 5.99 12.34 3.01
C GLY A 187 5.98 12.11 1.51
N ALA A 188 5.49 10.98 1.03
CA ALA A 188 5.42 10.69 -0.40
C ALA A 188 4.01 10.89 -0.96
N ILE A 189 3.93 11.06 -2.27
CA ILE A 189 2.68 10.93 -3.02
C ILE A 189 2.84 9.85 -4.07
N ASP A 190 1.79 9.06 -4.23
CA ASP A 190 1.68 8.04 -5.26
C ASP A 190 0.73 8.52 -6.35
N PHE A 191 1.21 8.55 -7.59
CA PHE A 191 0.40 8.72 -8.79
C PHE A 191 -0.06 7.35 -9.26
N ILE A 192 -1.36 7.11 -9.17
CA ILE A 192 -2.01 5.86 -9.55
C ILE A 192 -3.17 6.13 -10.51
N GLN A 193 -3.60 5.11 -11.24
CA GLN A 193 -4.77 5.20 -12.12
C GLN A 193 -6.04 5.47 -11.31
N LYS A 194 -6.94 6.31 -11.84
CA LYS A 194 -8.25 6.57 -11.21
C LYS A 194 -9.03 5.26 -11.07
N GLY A 195 -9.57 5.02 -9.88
CA GLY A 195 -10.25 3.76 -9.54
C GLY A 195 -9.32 2.61 -9.14
N MET A 196 -7.99 2.81 -9.21
CA MET A 196 -7.02 1.90 -8.62
C MET A 196 -6.84 2.28 -7.15
N HIS A 197 -7.28 1.43 -6.24
CA HIS A 197 -7.12 1.59 -4.79
C HIS A 197 -7.08 0.21 -4.12
N LYS A 198 -6.70 0.15 -2.84
CA LYS A 198 -6.60 -1.10 -2.07
C LYS A 198 -7.88 -1.94 -2.14
N ALA A 199 -9.04 -1.30 -2.06
CA ALA A 199 -10.34 -1.99 -2.19
C ALA A 199 -10.56 -2.64 -3.57
N TRP A 200 -10.10 -2.01 -4.66
CA TRP A 200 -10.18 -2.59 -6.01
C TRP A 200 -9.34 -3.86 -6.11
N GLY A 201 -8.12 -3.84 -5.59
CA GLY A 201 -7.24 -5.01 -5.59
C GLY A 201 -7.80 -6.14 -4.71
N LEU A 202 -8.34 -5.79 -3.53
CA LEU A 202 -9.01 -6.75 -2.67
C LEU A 202 -10.24 -7.37 -3.36
N LYS A 203 -10.98 -6.61 -4.16
CA LYS A 203 -12.10 -7.12 -4.96
C LYS A 203 -11.68 -8.17 -5.99
N GLN A 204 -10.46 -8.09 -6.54
CA GLN A 204 -9.93 -9.14 -7.41
C GLN A 204 -9.77 -10.47 -6.66
N LEU A 205 -9.28 -10.43 -5.42
CA LEU A 205 -9.17 -11.60 -4.56
C LEU A 205 -10.54 -12.15 -4.17
N LEU A 206 -11.48 -11.28 -3.79
CA LEU A 206 -12.85 -11.69 -3.44
C LEU A 206 -13.55 -12.40 -4.60
N ASN A 207 -13.44 -11.85 -5.82
CA ASN A 207 -13.97 -12.48 -7.03
C ASN A 207 -13.31 -13.84 -7.29
N HIS A 208 -12.01 -13.97 -7.06
CA HIS A 208 -11.27 -15.22 -7.22
C HIS A 208 -11.75 -16.31 -6.25
N TRP A 209 -12.21 -15.92 -5.05
CA TRP A 209 -12.71 -16.83 -4.01
C TRP A 209 -14.24 -16.99 -4.01
N ASP A 210 -14.96 -16.34 -4.92
CA ASP A 210 -16.44 -16.27 -4.90
C ASP A 210 -16.99 -15.75 -3.55
N LEU A 211 -16.30 -14.76 -2.99
CA LEU A 211 -16.67 -14.09 -1.74
C LEU A 211 -17.19 -12.68 -2.01
N SER A 212 -17.96 -12.16 -1.06
CA SER A 212 -18.49 -10.80 -1.11
C SER A 212 -17.80 -9.91 -0.08
N GLU A 213 -18.00 -8.60 -0.22
CA GLU A 213 -17.49 -7.60 0.70
C GLU A 213 -17.96 -7.83 2.15
N SER A 214 -19.15 -8.42 2.33
CA SER A 214 -19.70 -8.78 3.65
C SER A 214 -18.88 -9.82 4.42
N ASN A 215 -17.96 -10.52 3.74
CA ASN A 215 -17.05 -11.48 4.34
C ASN A 215 -15.72 -10.86 4.81
N VAL A 216 -15.53 -9.55 4.61
CA VAL A 216 -14.28 -8.85 4.89
C VAL A 216 -14.33 -8.18 6.26
N MET A 217 -13.26 -8.37 7.03
CA MET A 217 -12.87 -7.50 8.13
C MET A 217 -11.64 -6.69 7.69
N ALA A 218 -11.73 -5.36 7.68
CA ALA A 218 -10.66 -4.48 7.23
C ALA A 218 -10.10 -3.59 8.35
N PHE A 219 -8.80 -3.29 8.27
CA PHE A 219 -8.08 -2.37 9.17
C PHE A 219 -7.30 -1.34 8.36
N GLY A 220 -7.28 -0.09 8.80
CA GLY A 220 -6.51 0.99 8.19
C GLY A 220 -6.40 2.22 9.08
N ASP A 221 -5.51 3.13 8.71
CA ASP A 221 -5.29 4.39 9.43
C ASP A 221 -5.18 5.62 8.50
N GLY A 222 -4.80 5.42 7.24
CA GLY A 222 -4.58 6.47 6.27
C GLY A 222 -5.80 6.82 5.41
N ASP A 223 -5.75 7.99 4.77
CA ASP A 223 -6.81 8.42 3.84
C ASP A 223 -6.92 7.50 2.61
N ASN A 224 -5.84 6.81 2.22
CA ASN A 224 -5.83 5.81 1.15
C ASN A 224 -6.46 4.45 1.56
N ASP A 225 -6.95 4.33 2.79
CA ASP A 225 -7.74 3.18 3.27
C ASP A 225 -9.24 3.44 3.24
N LEU A 226 -9.68 4.64 2.89
CA LEU A 226 -11.10 5.03 2.94
C LEU A 226 -11.99 4.06 2.16
N GLU A 227 -11.66 3.78 0.90
CA GLU A 227 -12.41 2.84 0.07
C GLU A 227 -12.34 1.40 0.60
N LEU A 228 -11.23 1.02 1.23
CA LEU A 228 -11.06 -0.31 1.82
C LEU A 228 -12.02 -0.51 3.00
N LEU A 229 -12.10 0.46 3.91
CA LEU A 229 -12.96 0.39 5.09
C LEU A 229 -14.44 0.53 4.72
N GLN A 230 -14.79 1.41 3.78
CA GLN A 230 -16.17 1.54 3.28
C GLN A 230 -16.69 0.27 2.60
N MET A 231 -15.79 -0.46 1.94
CA MET A 231 -16.14 -1.70 1.27
C MET A 231 -16.40 -2.83 2.28
N ALA A 232 -15.61 -2.93 3.34
CA ALA A 232 -15.62 -4.09 4.22
C ALA A 232 -16.93 -4.25 5.01
N GLY A 233 -17.39 -5.50 5.15
CA GLY A 233 -18.56 -5.82 5.99
C GLY A 233 -18.33 -5.58 7.49
N ARG A 234 -17.08 -5.51 7.93
CA ARG A 234 -16.66 -5.00 9.23
C ARG A 234 -15.38 -4.20 9.07
N SER A 235 -15.33 -2.99 9.58
CA SER A 235 -14.17 -2.11 9.44
C SER A 235 -13.66 -1.58 10.78
N TYR A 236 -12.35 -1.40 10.85
CA TYR A 236 -11.64 -0.84 11.98
C TYR A 236 -10.73 0.28 11.51
N ALA A 237 -10.96 1.48 12.02
CA ALA A 237 -9.95 2.53 11.99
C ALA A 237 -9.04 2.34 13.20
N MET A 238 -7.72 2.45 13.01
CA MET A 238 -6.78 2.45 14.13
C MET A 238 -6.98 3.70 14.99
N GLU A 239 -6.63 3.66 16.27
CA GLU A 239 -6.74 4.84 17.16
C GLU A 239 -5.97 6.07 16.62
N ASN A 240 -4.86 5.82 15.93
CA ASN A 240 -4.03 6.83 15.26
C ASN A 240 -4.53 7.24 13.86
N ALA A 241 -5.68 6.74 13.42
CA ALA A 241 -6.20 6.99 12.09
C ALA A 241 -6.60 8.45 11.85
N SER A 242 -6.69 8.82 10.57
CA SER A 242 -7.15 10.14 10.19
C SER A 242 -8.58 10.42 10.71
N PRO A 243 -8.93 11.69 10.99
CA PRO A 243 -10.29 12.04 11.42
C PRO A 243 -11.39 11.64 10.43
N ALA A 244 -11.05 11.58 9.14
CA ALA A 244 -11.98 11.13 8.11
C ALA A 244 -12.23 9.62 8.22
N LEU A 245 -11.18 8.83 8.46
CA LEU A 245 -11.28 7.38 8.56
C LEU A 245 -12.01 6.93 9.83
N LEU A 246 -11.75 7.59 10.96
CA LEU A 246 -12.46 7.35 12.24
C LEU A 246 -13.98 7.57 12.14
N GLN A 247 -14.45 8.44 11.23
CA GLN A 247 -15.88 8.70 11.02
C GLN A 247 -16.57 7.63 10.18
N VAL A 248 -15.80 6.86 9.41
CA VAL A 248 -16.33 5.94 8.40
C VAL A 248 -16.23 4.48 8.86
N ALA A 249 -15.27 4.16 9.73
CA ALA A 249 -15.13 2.82 10.29
C ALA A 249 -16.26 2.44 11.25
N ASP A 250 -16.60 1.15 11.30
CA ASP A 250 -17.60 0.63 12.25
C ASP A 250 -17.11 0.71 13.70
N GLN A 251 -15.81 0.49 13.89
CA GLN A 251 -15.16 0.36 15.18
C GLN A 251 -13.78 1.03 15.16
N VAL A 252 -13.27 1.35 16.35
CA VAL A 252 -11.90 1.81 16.54
C VAL A 252 -11.08 0.68 17.14
N ALA A 253 -9.96 0.33 16.50
CA ALA A 253 -8.98 -0.61 17.02
C ALA A 253 -7.94 0.11 17.90
N PRO A 254 -7.26 -0.58 18.83
CA PRO A 254 -6.17 0.02 19.60
C PRO A 254 -5.07 0.60 18.70
N HIS A 255 -4.29 1.52 19.22
CA HIS A 255 -3.17 2.13 18.51
C HIS A 255 -2.19 1.09 17.92
N HIS A 256 -1.64 1.35 16.74
CA HIS A 256 -0.75 0.42 16.03
C HIS A 256 0.50 0.01 16.84
N LYS A 257 1.10 0.96 17.59
CA LYS A 257 2.16 0.73 18.60
C LYS A 257 1.87 -0.38 19.61
N ASP A 258 0.60 -0.61 19.94
CA ASP A 258 0.17 -1.65 20.88
C ASP A 258 -0.26 -2.94 20.17
N GLN A 259 0.10 -3.10 18.89
CA GLN A 259 -0.26 -4.24 18.04
C GLN A 259 -1.79 -4.44 17.97
N GLY A 260 -2.52 -3.32 17.80
CA GLY A 260 -3.99 -3.29 17.87
C GLY A 260 -4.69 -4.27 16.93
N VAL A 261 -4.18 -4.44 15.70
CA VAL A 261 -4.71 -5.44 14.75
C VAL A 261 -4.60 -6.86 15.32
N LEU A 262 -3.44 -7.25 15.84
CA LEU A 262 -3.24 -8.59 16.41
C LEU A 262 -4.20 -8.84 17.58
N THR A 263 -4.35 -7.84 18.46
CA THR A 263 -5.25 -7.91 19.62
C THR A 263 -6.71 -8.13 19.21
N ILE A 264 -7.19 -7.42 18.19
CA ILE A 264 -8.56 -7.62 17.67
C ILE A 264 -8.73 -9.00 17.04
N LEU A 265 -7.73 -9.48 16.31
CA LEU A 265 -7.80 -10.80 15.67
C LEU A 265 -7.76 -11.94 16.68
N GLU A 266 -6.96 -11.82 17.73
CA GLU A 266 -6.91 -12.80 18.82
C GLU A 266 -8.25 -12.93 19.55
N ASP A 267 -8.88 -11.80 19.90
CA ASP A 267 -10.22 -11.78 20.50
C ASP A 267 -11.26 -12.40 19.55
N TYR A 268 -11.24 -11.98 18.28
CA TYR A 268 -12.16 -12.51 17.27
C TYR A 268 -12.02 -14.02 17.05
N LEU A 269 -10.78 -14.55 17.11
CA LEU A 269 -10.47 -15.96 16.90
C LEU A 269 -10.52 -16.79 18.19
N GLY A 270 -10.76 -16.16 19.35
CA GLY A 270 -10.81 -16.81 20.66
C GLY A 270 -9.48 -17.45 21.06
N LEU A 271 -8.37 -16.77 20.78
CA LEU A 271 -7.02 -17.25 21.11
C LEU A 271 -6.62 -16.95 22.56
N TYR A 272 -7.38 -16.10 23.27
CA TYR A 272 -7.22 -15.81 24.71
C TYR A 272 -8.57 -15.55 25.38
#